data_AF-A0A6N3QJ70-F1
#
_entry.id   AF-A0A6N3QJ70-F1
#
_cell.length_a   1.000
_cell.length_b   1.000
_cell.length_c   1.000
_cell.angle_alpha   90.00
_cell.angle_beta   90.00
_cell.angle_gamma   90.00
#
_symmetry.space_group_name_H-M   'P 1'
#
loop_
_entity.id
_entity.type
_entity.pdbx_description
1 polymer ?
#
loop_
_entity_poly.entity_id
_entity_poly.type
_entity_poly.pdbx_seq_one_letter_code
_entity_poly.pdbx_strand_id
1 'polypeptide(L)'
;MALQQGKCVVEIKPRGTSKGEAIAAFMQEAPFIGRTPVFLGDDLTDESGFAVVNRLGGMSVKIGTGATQASWRLAGVPDVWSRLEMITTALQQKRENNRSDDYESFSRSI
;
A
#
# COMPACT_ATOMS: atom_id res chain seq x y z
N MET A 1 14.62 7.90 -25.10
CA MET A 1 15.01 7.95 -23.68
C MET A 1 14.15 9.01 -23.01
N ALA A 2 13.63 8.76 -21.81
CA ALA A 2 12.89 9.76 -21.04
C ALA A 2 13.59 9.93 -19.69
N LEU A 3 13.87 11.17 -19.32
CA LEU A 3 14.52 11.53 -18.07
C LEU A 3 13.43 11.69 -17.01
N GLN A 4 13.43 10.84 -15.99
CA GLN A 4 12.53 10.98 -14.85
C GLN A 4 13.32 11.63 -13.71
N GLN A 5 12.97 12.87 -13.36
CA GLN A 5 13.59 13.57 -12.24
C GLN A 5 12.98 13.08 -10.93
N GLY A 6 13.81 12.56 -10.02
CA GLY A 6 13.50 12.39 -8.61
C GLY A 6 14.44 13.26 -7.76
N LYS A 7 14.09 13.52 -6.49
CA LYS A 7 14.97 14.26 -5.58
C LYS A 7 16.32 13.52 -5.42
N CYS A 8 17.39 14.10 -5.95
CA CYS A 8 18.78 13.60 -5.90
C CYS A 8 19.07 12.24 -6.58
N VAL A 9 18.24 11.77 -7.52
CA VAL A 9 18.55 10.59 -8.33
C VAL A 9 18.10 10.78 -9.77
N VAL A 10 18.97 10.42 -10.72
CA VAL A 10 18.61 10.19 -12.12
C VAL A 10 18.56 8.68 -12.34
N GLU A 11 17.36 8.10 -12.36
CA GLU A 11 17.17 6.70 -12.75
C GLU A 11 17.05 6.61 -14.28
N ILE A 12 17.97 5.88 -14.92
CA ILE A 12 17.81 5.47 -16.32
C ILE A 12 16.89 4.25 -16.33
N LYS A 13 15.61 4.46 -16.68
CA LYS A 13 14.67 3.36 -16.93
C LYS A 13 14.48 3.13 -18.43
N PRO A 14 14.33 1.88 -18.88
CA PRO A 14 13.82 1.58 -20.21
C PRO A 14 12.53 2.37 -20.46
N ARG A 15 12.33 2.88 -21.67
CA ARG A 15 11.09 3.58 -22.05
C ARG A 15 9.90 2.62 -21.83
N GLY A 16 8.96 3.00 -20.95
CA GLY A 16 7.77 2.20 -20.64
C GLY A 16 7.88 1.38 -19.34
N THR A 17 8.58 1.89 -18.32
CA THR A 17 8.58 1.27 -16.99
C THR A 17 8.24 2.31 -15.93
N SER A 18 6.95 2.45 -15.65
CA SER A 18 6.36 3.27 -14.60
C SER A 18 6.06 2.43 -13.36
N LYS A 19 5.93 3.08 -12.19
CA LYS A 19 5.48 2.39 -10.97
C LYS A 19 4.07 1.84 -11.13
N GLY A 20 3.22 2.52 -11.90
CA GLY A 20 1.89 2.03 -12.27
C GLY A 20 1.91 0.70 -13.04
N GLU A 21 2.77 0.56 -14.03
CA GLU A 21 2.92 -0.70 -14.78
C GLU A 21 3.43 -1.83 -13.88
N ALA A 22 4.38 -1.55 -13.00
CA ALA A 22 4.87 -2.55 -12.02
C ALA A 22 3.75 -3.02 -11.08
N ILE A 23 2.94 -2.10 -10.56
CA ILE A 23 1.78 -2.45 -9.71
C ILE A 23 0.79 -3.30 -10.51
N ALA A 24 0.44 -2.90 -11.73
CA ALA A 24 -0.49 -3.65 -12.57
C ALA A 24 0.00 -5.06 -12.90
N ALA A 25 1.32 -5.24 -13.07
CA ALA A 25 1.94 -6.55 -13.25
C ALA A 25 1.85 -7.40 -11.98
N PHE A 26 2.24 -6.86 -10.82
CA PHE A 26 2.14 -7.60 -9.55
C PHE A 26 0.71 -8.07 -9.26
N MET A 27 -0.30 -7.24 -9.53
CA MET A 27 -1.70 -7.61 -9.30
C MET A 27 -2.19 -8.80 -10.16
N GLN A 28 -1.43 -9.22 -11.18
CA GLN A 28 -1.69 -10.40 -12.00
C GLN A 28 -0.90 -11.65 -11.52
N GLU A 29 -0.09 -11.53 -10.48
CA GLU A 29 0.76 -12.60 -9.96
C GLU A 29 0.39 -12.98 -8.53
N ALA A 30 0.56 -14.26 -8.17
CA ALA A 30 0.48 -14.67 -6.78
C ALA A 30 1.63 -14.04 -5.98
N PRO A 31 1.42 -13.60 -4.72
CA PRO A 31 0.20 -13.75 -3.92
C PRO A 31 -0.79 -12.58 -4.02
N PHE A 32 -0.65 -11.67 -4.98
CA PHE A 32 -1.41 -10.41 -5.07
C PHE A 32 -2.74 -10.53 -5.83
N ILE A 33 -2.90 -11.55 -6.67
CA ILE A 33 -4.17 -11.84 -7.37
C ILE A 33 -5.35 -11.80 -6.38
N GLY A 34 -6.38 -11.04 -6.75
CA GLY A 34 -7.62 -10.91 -5.97
C GLY A 34 -7.52 -10.06 -4.70
N ARG A 35 -6.34 -9.51 -4.37
CA ARG A 35 -6.17 -8.59 -3.24
C ARG A 35 -6.52 -7.15 -3.63
N THR A 36 -6.82 -6.34 -2.64
CA THR A 36 -6.95 -4.88 -2.81
C THR A 36 -5.56 -4.23 -2.67
N PRO A 37 -5.08 -3.47 -3.66
CA PRO A 37 -3.77 -2.86 -3.58
C PRO A 37 -3.75 -1.68 -2.60
N VAL A 38 -2.67 -1.57 -1.83
CA VAL A 38 -2.35 -0.42 -0.98
C VAL A 38 -0.97 0.09 -1.36
N PHE A 39 -0.85 1.38 -1.70
CA PHE A 39 0.39 1.97 -2.18
C PHE A 39 0.66 3.32 -1.52
N LEU A 40 1.84 3.45 -0.91
CA LEU A 40 2.33 4.66 -0.24
C LEU A 40 3.50 5.23 -1.06
N GLY A 41 3.51 6.53 -1.33
CA GLY A 41 4.58 7.19 -2.08
C GLY A 41 4.73 8.67 -1.76
N ASP A 42 5.93 9.23 -1.95
CA ASP A 42 6.30 10.58 -1.53
C ASP A 42 6.74 11.49 -2.70
N ASP A 43 7.06 10.95 -3.87
CA ASP A 43 7.59 11.72 -4.99
C ASP A 43 6.64 11.72 -6.22
N LEU A 44 6.91 12.59 -7.19
CA LEU A 44 6.13 12.73 -8.43
C LEU A 44 6.02 11.40 -9.21
N THR A 45 7.04 10.57 -9.09
CA THR A 45 7.11 9.26 -9.73
C THR A 45 6.00 8.30 -9.27
N ASP A 46 5.52 8.47 -8.04
CA ASP A 46 4.49 7.64 -7.41
C ASP A 46 3.08 7.92 -7.93
N GLU A 47 2.87 9.08 -8.56
CA GLU A 47 1.56 9.47 -9.13
C GLU A 47 1.07 8.45 -10.17
N SER A 48 1.98 7.87 -10.95
CA SER A 48 1.65 6.77 -11.88
C SER A 48 1.11 5.54 -11.15
N GLY A 49 1.62 5.25 -9.96
CA GLY A 49 1.15 4.17 -9.11
C GLY A 49 -0.20 4.48 -8.47
N PHE A 50 -0.38 5.71 -7.95
CA PHE A 50 -1.65 6.15 -7.37
C PHE A 50 -2.80 6.02 -8.37
N ALA A 51 -2.61 6.45 -9.62
CA ALA A 51 -3.62 6.34 -10.66
C ALA A 51 -4.08 4.88 -10.90
N VAL A 52 -3.15 3.93 -10.94
CA VAL A 52 -3.47 2.51 -11.11
C VAL A 52 -4.20 1.96 -9.88
N VAL A 53 -3.70 2.25 -8.68
CA VAL A 53 -4.30 1.80 -7.42
C VAL A 53 -5.72 2.33 -7.26
N ASN A 54 -5.95 3.60 -7.59
CA ASN A 54 -7.28 4.22 -7.57
C ASN A 54 -8.23 3.52 -8.55
N ARG A 55 -7.76 3.24 -9.78
CA ARG A 55 -8.55 2.52 -10.79
C ARG A 55 -8.91 1.10 -10.35
N LEU A 56 -8.05 0.46 -9.57
CA LEU A 56 -8.28 -0.87 -9.00
C LEU A 56 -9.11 -0.84 -7.70
N GLY A 57 -9.63 0.33 -7.30
CA GLY A 57 -10.41 0.47 -6.07
C GLY A 57 -9.59 0.28 -4.79
N GLY A 58 -8.28 0.46 -4.87
CA GLY A 58 -7.35 0.34 -3.75
C GLY A 58 -7.14 1.62 -2.94
N MET A 59 -6.14 1.59 -2.07
CA MET A 59 -5.77 2.72 -1.21
C MET A 59 -4.43 3.32 -1.65
N SER A 60 -4.48 4.53 -2.21
CA SER A 60 -3.29 5.32 -2.52
C SER A 60 -3.06 6.38 -1.43
N VAL A 61 -1.81 6.49 -0.97
CA VAL A 61 -1.45 7.38 0.14
C VAL A 61 -0.23 8.21 -0.24
N LYS A 62 -0.40 9.54 -0.26
CA LYS A 62 0.70 10.49 -0.42
C LYS A 62 1.39 10.74 0.91
N ILE A 63 2.71 10.70 0.92
CA ILE A 63 3.53 11.10 2.07
C ILE A 63 4.05 12.52 1.83
N GLY A 64 3.92 13.38 2.83
CA GLY A 64 4.36 14.77 2.75
C GLY A 64 3.36 15.69 2.06
N THR A 65 3.84 16.86 1.62
CA THR A 65 3.04 17.92 0.99
C THR A 65 3.00 17.78 -0.54
N GLY A 66 2.33 18.72 -1.20
CA GLY A 66 2.26 18.81 -2.66
C GLY A 66 1.00 18.18 -3.27
N ALA A 67 0.65 18.62 -4.48
CA ALA A 67 -0.48 18.10 -5.24
C ALA A 67 -0.27 16.60 -5.52
N THR A 68 -1.37 15.84 -5.52
CA THR A 68 -1.35 14.39 -5.70
C THR A 68 -2.72 13.89 -6.16
N GLN A 69 -2.72 12.76 -6.85
CA GLN A 69 -3.90 11.96 -7.17
C GLN A 69 -4.19 10.92 -6.08
N ALA A 70 -3.35 10.80 -5.04
CA ALA A 70 -3.61 9.90 -3.94
C ALA A 70 -4.89 10.28 -3.17
N SER A 71 -5.67 9.28 -2.79
CA SER A 71 -6.94 9.47 -2.06
C SER A 71 -6.72 9.78 -0.58
N TRP A 72 -5.56 9.45 -0.03
CA TRP A 72 -5.19 9.66 1.37
C TRP A 72 -3.84 10.34 1.49
N ARG A 73 -3.56 10.90 2.68
CA ARG A 73 -2.28 11.57 2.97
C ARG A 73 -1.79 11.32 4.39
N LEU A 74 -0.48 11.16 4.52
CA LEU A 74 0.25 11.23 5.80
C LEU A 74 1.24 12.39 5.75
N ALA A 75 1.50 13.06 6.87
CA ALA A 75 2.29 14.29 6.90
C ALA A 75 3.79 14.01 6.70
N GLY A 76 4.26 12.84 7.12
CA GLY A 76 5.64 12.42 6.87
C GLY A 76 5.91 10.95 7.17
N VAL A 77 7.18 10.56 7.03
CA VAL A 77 7.66 9.21 7.31
C VAL A 77 7.34 8.73 8.73
N PRO A 78 7.42 9.54 9.80
CA PRO A 78 7.05 9.09 11.15
C PRO A 78 5.60 8.57 11.23
N ASP A 79 4.67 9.20 10.53
CA ASP A 79 3.27 8.77 10.52
C ASP A 79 3.09 7.42 9.81
N VAL A 80 3.93 7.12 8.81
CA VAL A 80 3.94 5.81 8.14
C VAL A 80 4.26 4.72 9.16
N TRP A 81 5.31 4.93 9.96
CA TRP A 81 5.73 3.98 10.99
C TRP A 81 4.62 3.75 12.01
N SER A 82 4.06 4.83 12.57
CA SER A 82 2.95 4.72 13.54
C SER A 82 1.74 3.98 12.95
N ARG A 83 1.42 4.19 11.66
CA ARG A 83 0.33 3.47 10.99
C ARG A 83 0.63 1.98 10.82
N LEU A 84 1.84 1.62 10.40
CA LEU A 84 2.22 0.22 10.24
C LEU A 84 2.26 -0.53 11.58
N GLU A 85 2.72 0.13 12.64
CA GLU A 85 2.69 -0.41 14.01
C GLU A 85 1.24 -0.66 14.46
N MET A 86 0.36 0.33 14.33
CA MET A 86 -1.06 0.18 14.67
C MET A 86 -1.73 -0.97 13.91
N ILE A 87 -1.49 -1.09 12.61
CA ILE A 87 -2.03 -2.19 11.79
C ILE A 87 -1.52 -3.54 12.31
N THR A 88 -0.23 -3.64 12.59
CA THR A 88 0.39 -4.88 13.07
C THR A 88 -0.17 -5.30 14.43
N THR A 89 -0.27 -4.37 15.38
CA THR A 89 -0.85 -4.61 16.71
C THR A 89 -2.31 -5.04 16.61
N ALA A 90 -3.12 -4.36 15.80
CA ALA A 90 -4.52 -4.72 15.60
C ALA A 90 -4.68 -6.11 14.99
N LEU A 91 -3.82 -6.49 14.04
CA LEU A 91 -3.82 -7.84 13.45
C LEU A 91 -3.42 -8.92 14.46
N GLN A 92 -2.47 -8.64 15.36
CA GLN A 92 -2.10 -9.56 16.45
C GLN A 92 -3.26 -9.78 17.43
N GLN A 93 -3.87 -8.71 17.91
CA GLN A 93 -5.03 -8.78 18.81
C GLN A 93 -6.20 -9.54 18.17
N LYS A 94 -6.48 -9.30 16.89
CA LYS A 94 -7.54 -10.03 16.18
C LYS A 94 -7.26 -11.52 16.08
N ARG A 95 -5.99 -11.92 15.90
CA ARG A 95 -5.59 -13.34 15.89
C ARG A 95 -5.72 -13.98 17.27
N GLU A 96 -5.43 -13.24 18.33
CA GLU A 96 -5.56 -13.73 19.72
C GLU A 96 -7.04 -13.85 20.12
N ASN A 97 -7.86 -12.84 19.82
CA ASN A 97 -9.29 -12.87 20.11
C ASN A 97 -10.02 -14.00 19.37
N ASN A 98 -9.73 -14.20 18.08
CA ASN A 98 -10.32 -15.30 17.31
C ASN A 98 -9.97 -16.69 17.88
N ARG A 99 -8.80 -16.84 18.50
CA ARG A 99 -8.42 -18.12 19.15
C ARG A 99 -9.24 -18.36 20.42
N SER A 100 -9.56 -17.31 21.17
CA SER A 100 -10.36 -17.41 22.40
C SER A 100 -11.83 -17.72 22.11
N ASP A 101 -12.40 -17.16 21.04
CA ASP A 101 -13.77 -17.42 20.61
C ASP A 101 -14.00 -18.89 20.20
N ASP A 102 -12.99 -19.52 19.58
CA ASP A 102 -13.05 -20.94 19.21
C ASP A 102 -13.16 -21.84 20.46
N TYR A 103 -12.44 -21.54 21.55
CA TYR A 103 -12.50 -22.35 22.79
C TYR A 103 -13.85 -22.22 23.54
N GLU A 104 -14.46 -21.03 23.54
CA GLU A 104 -15.78 -20.80 24.13
C GLU A 104 -16.90 -21.49 23.34
N SER A 105 -16.81 -21.54 22.00
CA SER A 105 -17.80 -22.21 21.16
C SER A 105 -17.84 -23.73 21.36
N PHE A 106 -16.71 -24.37 21.66
CA PHE A 106 -16.65 -25.80 21.99
C PHE A 106 -17.19 -26.11 23.40
N SER A 107 -17.09 -25.17 24.34
CA SER A 107 -17.50 -25.39 25.74
C SER A 107 -19.01 -25.25 25.97
N ARG A 108 -19.73 -24.56 25.07
CA ARG A 108 -21.20 -24.38 25.13
C ARG A 108 -22.01 -25.50 24.48
N SER A 109 -21.35 -26.53 23.96
CA SER A 109 -22.00 -27.65 23.24
C SER A 109 -22.05 -28.97 24.05
N ILE A 110 -21.87 -28.90 25.38
CA ILE A 110 -21.98 -30.06 26.30
C ILE A 110 -23.16 -29.87 27.23
#